data_AF-A0A5B9QUT8-F1
#
_entry.id   AF-A0A5B9QUT8-F1
#
_cell.length_a   1.000
_cell.length_b   1.000
_cell.length_c   1.000
_cell.angle_alpha   90.00
_cell.angle_beta   90.00
_cell.angle_gamma   90.00
#
_symmetry.space_group_name_H-M   'P 1'
#
loop_
_entity.id
_entity.type
_entity.pdbx_description
1 polymer ?
#
loop_
_entity_poly.entity_id
_entity_poly.type
_entity_poly.pdbx_seq_one_letter_code
_entity_poly.pdbx_strand_id
1 'polypeptide(L)'
;MLGPLQNNGGPTATHALLPGSPAINAGTATAAPLTDQRGVTRDAVPDLGAFEVRSTAVVGAANTVTVAGNQITIDVFVENFGTQVAGNLMLVNDLDNTFGAGNFVLASAPVLVSDPGTLTLNPAYDGSGTTELLSAGSTLQSGGTAQIRIVVTLSTITDQGRGFGVYSNQSAVTSTGPGSVTSIDRSDSGSDPDPNGNGVPSEAGEDDATEFSVADITAPTVDIEINGGDAQRSMVSEITVRFSEVVSVDANSFSVQNTTTNTSFVPTVASQIVDGKTVTTLTFSGPEIIGGSLPDGNYTLNVIDTQVTDTSGNILDGDGDGRAGVSATDDFFRLFGDADGDRDVDRRDYWFLLQTYARGIGDTGFNSALDFDGDGEVDIHDFQSFQSNYRRILHP
;
A
#
# COMPACT_ATOMS: atom_id res chain seq x y z
N MET A 1 8.58 25.96 46.75
CA MET A 1 7.86 26.82 45.82
C MET A 1 6.38 26.58 46.02
N LEU A 2 5.57 27.63 46.20
CA LEU A 2 4.16 27.51 46.55
C LEU A 2 3.32 28.27 45.52
N GLY A 3 2.17 27.72 45.15
CA GLY A 3 1.14 28.44 44.39
C GLY A 3 0.41 29.46 45.28
N PRO A 4 -0.44 30.32 44.70
CA PRO A 4 -1.19 31.31 45.47
C PRO A 4 -2.13 30.66 46.50
N LEU A 5 -2.42 31.40 47.58
CA LEU A 5 -3.46 31.00 48.53
C LEU A 5 -4.83 31.08 47.85
N GLN A 6 -5.45 29.93 47.61
CA GLN A 6 -6.72 29.84 46.93
C GLN A 6 -7.51 28.62 47.38
N ASN A 7 -8.76 28.51 46.94
CA ASN A 7 -9.56 27.31 47.16
C ASN A 7 -9.02 26.18 46.27
N ASN A 8 -8.33 25.20 46.87
CA ASN A 8 -7.87 23.99 46.18
C ASN A 8 -8.74 22.75 46.49
N GLY A 9 -10.01 22.94 46.92
CA GLY A 9 -10.97 21.86 47.13
C GLY A 9 -11.17 21.42 48.60
N GLY A 10 -10.68 22.19 49.56
CA GLY A 10 -10.84 21.92 51.00
C GLY A 10 -11.79 22.91 51.70
N PRO A 11 -12.02 22.75 53.02
CA PRO A 11 -12.87 23.65 53.81
C PRO A 11 -12.25 25.03 54.01
N THR A 12 -10.94 25.19 53.76
CA THR A 12 -10.26 26.50 53.73
C THR A 12 -9.30 26.60 52.54
N ALA A 13 -8.88 27.82 52.22
CA ALA A 13 -7.88 28.04 51.18
C ALA A 13 -6.51 27.47 51.60
N THR A 14 -5.78 26.88 50.66
CA THR A 14 -4.44 26.31 50.87
C THR A 14 -3.46 26.84 49.83
N HIS A 15 -2.15 26.68 50.10
CA HIS A 15 -1.12 26.87 49.08
C HIS A 15 -0.82 25.51 48.44
N ALA A 16 -1.06 25.36 47.14
CA ALA A 16 -0.62 24.18 46.42
C ALA A 16 0.91 24.14 46.38
N LEU A 17 1.52 22.96 46.55
CA LEU A 17 2.96 22.82 46.35
C LEU A 17 3.23 22.70 44.85
N LEU A 18 4.10 23.56 44.33
CA LEU A 18 4.51 23.52 42.92
C LEU A 18 5.70 22.57 42.74
N PRO A 19 5.96 22.08 41.50
CA PRO A 19 7.12 21.24 41.21
C PRO A 19 8.43 21.81 41.79
N GLY A 20 9.28 20.95 42.35
CA GLY A 20 10.54 21.36 42.98
C GLY A 20 10.39 22.07 44.33
N SER A 21 9.21 22.08 44.95
CA SER A 21 9.04 22.66 46.27
C SER A 21 9.84 21.92 47.35
N PRO A 22 10.61 22.62 48.21
CA PRO A 22 11.28 21.98 49.35
C PRO A 22 10.33 21.40 50.40
N ALA A 23 9.02 21.67 50.28
CA ALA A 23 8.00 21.11 51.15
C ALA A 23 7.49 19.74 50.66
N ILE A 24 7.77 19.36 49.41
CA ILE A 24 7.37 18.06 48.88
C ILE A 24 8.23 16.99 49.55
N ASN A 25 7.59 15.96 50.09
CA ASN A 25 8.22 14.84 50.80
C ASN A 25 9.16 15.25 51.95
N ALA A 26 8.90 16.40 52.58
CA ALA A 26 9.74 16.97 53.64
C ALA A 26 9.15 16.79 55.05
N GLY A 27 7.95 16.23 55.16
CA GLY A 27 7.29 15.92 56.41
C GLY A 27 7.72 14.58 57.01
N THR A 28 7.27 14.33 58.24
CA THR A 28 7.37 13.02 58.89
C THR A 28 5.99 12.39 58.97
N ALA A 29 5.89 11.09 58.67
CA ALA A 29 4.66 10.33 58.87
C ALA A 29 4.25 10.24 60.36
N THR A 30 5.20 10.47 61.27
CA THR A 30 4.95 10.38 62.72
C THR A 30 4.01 11.50 63.16
N ALA A 31 2.81 11.13 63.63
CA ALA A 31 1.74 12.04 64.05
C ALA A 31 1.19 12.97 62.94
N ALA A 32 1.51 12.71 61.66
CA ALA A 32 0.84 13.37 60.56
C ALA A 32 -0.64 12.93 60.52
N PRO A 33 -1.60 13.84 60.28
CA PRO A 33 -2.98 13.46 59.97
C PRO A 33 -3.01 12.52 58.77
N LEU A 34 -3.98 11.60 58.67
CA LEU A 34 -4.04 10.64 57.54
C LEU A 34 -4.26 11.30 56.18
N THR A 35 -4.87 12.49 56.18
CA THR A 35 -5.15 13.26 54.98
C THR A 35 -4.65 14.69 55.14
N ASP A 36 -4.42 15.36 54.02
CA ASP A 36 -4.30 16.81 54.00
C ASP A 36 -5.64 17.50 54.26
N GLN A 37 -5.66 18.83 54.19
CA GLN A 37 -6.85 19.61 54.51
C GLN A 37 -7.96 19.48 53.46
N ARG A 38 -7.67 18.97 52.26
CA ARG A 38 -8.64 18.67 51.20
C ARG A 38 -9.21 17.27 51.33
N GLY A 39 -8.70 16.46 52.26
CA GLY A 39 -9.05 15.05 52.39
C GLY A 39 -8.23 14.13 51.49
N VAL A 40 -7.14 14.61 50.88
CA VAL A 40 -6.22 13.76 50.10
C VAL A 40 -5.36 12.97 51.07
N THR A 41 -5.38 11.64 50.97
CA THR A 41 -4.52 10.75 51.77
C THR A 41 -3.05 11.09 51.59
N ARG A 42 -2.31 11.16 52.69
CA ARG A 42 -0.87 11.38 52.68
C ARG A 42 -0.12 10.09 52.37
N ASP A 43 0.98 10.20 51.63
CA ASP A 43 1.80 9.05 51.32
C ASP A 43 2.80 8.72 52.46
N ALA A 44 3.78 7.84 52.19
CA ALA A 44 4.74 7.38 53.20
C ALA A 44 5.72 8.47 53.64
N VAL A 45 5.90 9.52 52.83
CA VAL A 45 6.77 10.65 53.12
C VAL A 45 5.96 11.93 52.93
N PRO A 46 5.09 12.30 53.89
CA PRO A 46 4.12 13.35 53.64
C PRO A 46 4.72 14.71 53.32
N ASP A 47 3.95 15.53 52.64
CA ASP A 47 4.32 16.91 52.35
C ASP A 47 4.21 17.81 53.57
N LEU A 48 5.11 18.79 53.66
CA LEU A 48 5.12 19.73 54.78
C LEU A 48 4.07 20.84 54.56
N GLY A 49 2.96 20.78 55.32
CA GLY A 49 1.91 21.81 55.28
C GLY A 49 0.50 21.25 55.21
N ALA A 50 -0.46 22.04 54.72
CA ALA A 50 -1.88 21.68 54.66
C ALA A 50 -2.32 21.02 53.33
N PHE A 51 -1.37 20.78 52.43
CA PHE A 51 -1.58 20.29 51.07
C PHE A 51 -0.65 19.11 50.82
N GLU A 52 -1.18 18.02 50.29
CA GLU A 52 -0.44 16.84 49.82
C GLU A 52 -0.48 16.73 48.29
N VAL A 53 0.66 16.84 47.62
CA VAL A 53 0.81 16.51 46.22
C VAL A 53 0.49 15.03 46.05
N ARG A 54 -0.43 14.70 45.15
CA ARG A 54 -0.60 13.30 44.75
C ARG A 54 0.60 12.92 43.89
N SER A 55 1.48 12.09 44.44
CA SER A 55 2.54 11.48 43.66
C SER A 55 1.92 10.47 42.68
N THR A 56 1.89 10.81 41.39
CA THR A 56 1.28 10.00 40.33
C THR A 56 2.33 9.47 39.37
N ALA A 57 2.04 8.32 38.75
CA ALA A 57 2.67 7.96 37.48
C ALA A 57 1.92 8.73 36.38
N VAL A 58 2.66 9.39 35.49
CA VAL A 58 2.12 10.06 34.30
C VAL A 58 3.00 9.62 33.17
N VAL A 59 2.46 8.79 32.29
CA VAL A 59 3.19 8.27 31.13
C VAL A 59 2.73 8.99 29.88
N GLY A 60 3.67 9.29 29.00
CA GLY A 60 3.41 9.79 27.65
C GLY A 60 4.03 8.87 26.60
N ALA A 61 3.45 8.84 25.41
CA ALA A 61 4.01 8.18 24.24
C ALA A 61 4.17 9.15 23.06
N ALA A 62 5.09 8.83 22.15
CA ALA A 62 5.19 9.49 20.85
C ALA A 62 5.67 8.49 19.80
N ASN A 63 5.29 8.70 18.55
CA ASN A 63 5.66 7.83 17.44
C ASN A 63 6.35 8.63 16.31
N THR A 64 7.46 8.09 15.81
CA THR A 64 8.01 8.50 14.50
C THR A 64 7.95 7.35 13.50
N VAL A 65 7.77 7.68 12.21
CA VAL A 65 7.75 6.70 11.13
C VAL A 65 8.75 7.07 10.05
N THR A 66 9.54 6.10 9.61
CA THR A 66 10.44 6.21 8.45
C THR A 66 10.06 5.18 7.39
N VAL A 67 9.94 5.61 6.14
CA VAL A 67 9.57 4.78 4.99
C VAL A 67 10.76 4.60 4.05
N ALA A 68 11.08 3.36 3.70
CA ALA A 68 12.09 3.01 2.72
C ALA A 68 11.55 1.93 1.77
N GLY A 69 11.02 2.35 0.61
CA GLY A 69 10.26 1.44 -0.27
C GLY A 69 9.04 0.91 0.48
N ASN A 70 8.90 -0.42 0.55
CA ASN A 70 7.85 -1.09 1.32
C ASN A 70 8.25 -1.45 2.76
N GLN A 71 9.45 -1.05 3.22
CA GLN A 71 9.86 -1.24 4.62
C GLN A 71 9.49 -0.01 5.44
N ILE A 72 8.73 -0.23 6.52
CA ILE A 72 8.27 0.81 7.44
C ILE A 72 8.92 0.59 8.80
N THR A 73 9.61 1.61 9.30
CA THR A 73 10.18 1.62 10.64
C THR A 73 9.36 2.55 11.52
N ILE A 74 8.80 2.03 12.60
CA ILE A 74 8.06 2.78 13.61
C ILE A 74 8.93 2.79 14.87
N ASP A 75 9.30 3.97 15.33
CA ASP A 75 9.97 4.17 16.62
C ASP A 75 8.96 4.77 17.59
N VAL A 76 8.70 4.03 18.68
CA VAL A 76 7.79 4.41 19.77
C VAL A 76 8.62 4.88 20.96
N PHE A 77 8.40 6.11 21.40
CA PHE A 77 9.01 6.75 22.55
C PHE A 77 8.04 6.69 23.71
N VAL A 78 8.53 6.36 24.91
CA VAL A 78 7.73 6.36 26.13
C VAL A 78 8.50 7.08 27.23
N GLU A 79 7.84 7.98 27.94
CA GLU A 79 8.42 8.72 29.06
C GLU A 79 7.47 8.70 30.26
N ASN A 80 8.04 8.70 31.48
CA ASN A 80 7.27 8.89 32.70
C ASN A 80 7.56 10.27 33.30
N PHE A 81 6.66 11.22 33.05
CA PHE A 81 6.63 12.57 33.61
C PHE A 81 6.20 12.63 35.07
N GLY A 82 5.68 11.50 35.59
CA GLY A 82 5.24 11.37 36.97
C GLY A 82 6.41 11.33 37.96
N THR A 83 6.09 11.57 39.24
CA THR A 83 7.04 11.51 40.36
C THR A 83 7.20 10.11 40.94
N GLN A 84 6.36 9.15 40.53
CA GLN A 84 6.42 7.75 40.96
C GLN A 84 6.75 6.81 39.80
N VAL A 85 7.19 5.60 40.11
CA VAL A 85 7.36 4.52 39.14
C VAL A 85 6.02 4.21 38.47
N ALA A 86 6.00 4.23 37.15
CA ALA A 86 4.91 3.70 36.34
C ALA A 86 4.99 2.17 36.32
N GLY A 87 4.07 1.50 37.03
CA GLY A 87 4.01 0.04 37.12
C GLY A 87 2.99 -0.56 36.18
N ASN A 88 3.14 -1.86 35.85
CA ASN A 88 2.28 -2.57 34.89
C ASN A 88 2.12 -1.80 33.59
N LEU A 89 3.24 -1.30 33.06
CA LEU A 89 3.26 -0.56 31.81
C LEU A 89 2.79 -1.47 30.68
N MET A 90 1.77 -1.02 29.98
CA MET A 90 1.21 -1.64 28.78
C MET A 90 1.36 -0.65 27.64
N LEU A 91 1.79 -1.12 26.48
CA LEU A 91 1.99 -0.32 25.29
C LEU A 91 1.39 -1.07 24.10
N VAL A 92 0.24 -0.60 23.65
CA VAL A 92 -0.47 -1.17 22.52
C VAL A 92 -0.06 -0.45 21.25
N ASN A 93 0.32 -1.19 20.22
CA ASN A 93 0.43 -0.70 18.85
C ASN A 93 -0.29 -1.69 17.92
N ASP A 94 -1.38 -1.24 17.31
CA ASP A 94 -2.25 -2.06 16.47
C ASP A 94 -1.92 -1.80 14.99
N LEU A 95 -1.19 -2.72 14.38
CA LEU A 95 -0.76 -2.61 12.99
C LEU A 95 -1.84 -3.02 12.00
N ASP A 96 -2.86 -3.78 12.42
CA ASP A 96 -4.02 -4.06 11.57
C ASP A 96 -4.82 -2.79 11.31
N ASN A 97 -4.96 -1.92 12.32
CA ASN A 97 -5.59 -0.60 12.13
C ASN A 97 -4.73 0.36 11.28
N THR A 98 -3.40 0.17 11.25
CA THR A 98 -2.52 0.99 10.40
C THR A 98 -2.50 0.48 8.96
N PHE A 99 -2.29 -0.81 8.72
CA PHE A 99 -1.99 -1.35 7.38
C PHE A 99 -3.08 -2.23 6.78
N GLY A 100 -4.09 -2.61 7.56
CA GLY A 100 -5.08 -3.62 7.23
C GLY A 100 -4.62 -5.04 7.60
N ALA A 101 -5.55 -5.83 8.14
CA ALA A 101 -5.27 -7.19 8.59
C ALA A 101 -4.71 -8.07 7.46
N GLY A 102 -3.55 -8.70 7.72
CA GLY A 102 -2.86 -9.58 6.77
C GLY A 102 -2.05 -8.89 5.67
N ASN A 103 -1.88 -7.56 5.73
CA ASN A 103 -1.17 -6.79 4.70
C ASN A 103 0.29 -6.46 5.05
N PHE A 104 0.82 -6.98 6.15
CA PHE A 104 2.19 -6.74 6.58
C PHE A 104 2.80 -7.98 7.23
N VAL A 105 4.13 -7.99 7.30
CA VAL A 105 4.90 -8.94 8.11
C VAL A 105 5.93 -8.18 8.94
N LEU A 106 6.21 -8.64 10.16
CA LEU A 106 7.34 -8.12 10.92
C LEU A 106 8.64 -8.51 10.21
N ALA A 107 9.45 -7.52 9.83
CA ALA A 107 10.76 -7.75 9.21
C ALA A 107 11.77 -8.33 10.23
N SER A 108 11.57 -8.00 11.51
CA SER A 108 12.26 -8.57 12.67
C SER A 108 11.38 -8.44 13.91
N ALA A 109 11.67 -9.21 14.96
CA ALA A 109 11.07 -8.97 16.28
C ALA A 109 11.34 -7.51 16.72
N PRO A 110 10.41 -6.86 17.44
CA PRO A 110 10.65 -5.53 17.99
C PRO A 110 11.90 -5.50 18.87
N VAL A 111 12.56 -4.34 18.94
CA VAL A 111 13.79 -4.17 19.73
C VAL A 111 13.71 -2.93 20.61
N LEU A 112 14.32 -2.98 21.79
CA LEU A 112 14.57 -1.80 22.62
C LEU A 112 15.80 -1.08 22.08
N VAL A 113 15.60 0.12 21.53
CA VAL A 113 16.68 1.01 21.04
C VAL A 113 17.29 1.78 22.21
N SER A 114 16.43 2.25 23.12
CA SER A 114 16.82 2.81 24.42
C SER A 114 16.09 2.03 25.50
N ASP A 115 16.85 1.31 26.33
CA ASP A 115 16.34 0.39 27.34
C ASP A 115 16.64 0.93 28.77
N PRO A 116 15.61 1.24 29.57
CA PRO A 116 15.79 1.58 30.99
C PRO A 116 16.10 0.36 31.88
N GLY A 117 16.20 -0.84 31.30
CA GLY A 117 16.48 -2.12 31.98
C GLY A 117 15.29 -2.72 32.73
N THR A 118 14.12 -2.09 32.61
CA THR A 118 12.89 -2.42 33.35
C THR A 118 11.70 -2.72 32.45
N LEU A 119 11.91 -2.67 31.13
CA LEU A 119 10.94 -3.08 30.13
C LEU A 119 11.29 -4.47 29.61
N THR A 120 10.28 -5.29 29.38
CA THR A 120 10.45 -6.59 28.70
C THR A 120 9.49 -6.62 27.53
N LEU A 121 10.01 -6.77 26.31
CA LEU A 121 9.16 -6.88 25.12
C LEU A 121 8.35 -8.18 25.16
N ASN A 122 7.13 -8.14 24.61
CA ASN A 122 6.29 -9.30 24.44
C ASN A 122 6.78 -10.12 23.23
N PRO A 123 7.31 -11.34 23.42
CA PRO A 123 7.80 -12.15 22.30
C PRO A 123 6.68 -12.65 21.38
N ALA A 124 5.41 -12.55 21.81
CA ALA A 124 4.25 -12.90 21.01
C ALA A 124 3.68 -11.71 20.23
N TYR A 125 4.23 -10.50 20.37
CA TYR A 125 3.78 -9.35 19.59
C TYR A 125 3.93 -9.62 18.10
N ASP A 126 2.82 -9.53 17.38
CA ASP A 126 2.73 -9.63 15.93
C ASP A 126 2.08 -8.38 15.33
N GLY A 127 1.56 -7.46 16.16
CA GLY A 127 0.80 -6.30 15.73
C GLY A 127 -0.56 -6.63 15.11
N SER A 128 -0.95 -7.91 15.07
CA SER A 128 -2.19 -8.44 14.49
C SER A 128 -2.79 -9.49 15.42
N GLY A 129 -3.81 -9.12 16.18
CA GLY A 129 -4.36 -9.96 17.25
C GLY A 129 -3.54 -9.95 18.54
N THR A 130 -2.20 -9.87 18.49
CA THR A 130 -1.33 -9.58 19.64
C THR A 130 -0.64 -8.22 19.49
N THR A 131 -1.33 -7.17 19.95
CA THR A 131 -0.94 -5.77 19.76
C THR A 131 -0.20 -5.15 20.96
N GLU A 132 -0.07 -5.89 22.06
CA GLU A 132 0.66 -5.44 23.26
C GLU A 132 2.17 -5.68 23.09
N LEU A 133 2.96 -4.61 23.04
CA LEU A 133 4.42 -4.63 22.85
C LEU A 133 5.18 -5.05 24.10
N LEU A 134 4.60 -4.86 25.29
CA LEU A 134 5.28 -5.11 26.55
C LEU A 134 4.72 -6.35 27.26
N SER A 135 5.62 -7.18 27.80
CA SER A 135 5.26 -8.25 28.72
C SER A 135 4.82 -7.68 30.07
N ALA A 136 3.92 -8.40 30.73
CA ALA A 136 3.46 -8.08 32.08
C ALA A 136 4.64 -7.91 33.06
N GLY A 137 4.54 -6.92 33.94
CA GLY A 137 5.58 -6.58 34.92
C GLY A 137 6.58 -5.53 34.45
N SER A 138 6.46 -5.03 33.22
CA SER A 138 7.24 -3.88 32.75
C SER A 138 6.95 -2.63 33.60
N THR A 139 8.00 -1.87 33.90
CA THR A 139 7.89 -0.63 34.70
C THR A 139 8.79 0.46 34.13
N LEU A 140 8.50 1.72 34.45
CA LEU A 140 9.33 2.87 34.08
C LEU A 140 9.53 3.78 35.28
N GLN A 141 10.79 4.06 35.64
CA GLN A 141 11.10 4.95 36.77
C GLN A 141 10.63 6.38 36.49
N SER A 142 10.50 7.20 37.53
CA SER A 142 10.23 8.65 37.36
C SER A 142 11.33 9.30 36.51
N GLY A 143 10.94 10.07 35.50
CA GLY A 143 11.85 10.65 34.50
C GLY A 143 12.54 9.62 33.59
N GLY A 144 12.13 8.36 33.66
CA GLY A 144 12.63 7.31 32.80
C GLY A 144 12.08 7.45 31.39
N THR A 145 12.92 7.17 30.40
CA THR A 145 12.55 7.13 28.98
C THR A 145 12.89 5.78 28.37
N ALA A 146 12.17 5.42 27.32
CA ALA A 146 12.44 4.23 26.51
C ALA A 146 12.14 4.51 25.04
N GLN A 147 12.82 3.77 24.17
CA GLN A 147 12.54 3.76 22.73
C GLN A 147 12.45 2.32 22.24
N ILE A 148 11.34 1.97 21.59
CA ILE A 148 11.07 0.66 21.01
C ILE A 148 10.94 0.81 19.50
N ARG A 149 11.60 -0.05 18.74
CA ARG A 149 11.52 -0.07 17.29
C ARG A 149 10.77 -1.28 16.78
N ILE A 150 9.82 -1.02 15.89
CA ILE A 150 9.08 -2.01 15.10
C ILE A 150 9.48 -1.81 13.64
N VAL A 151 9.81 -2.89 12.94
CA VAL A 151 10.09 -2.84 11.51
C VAL A 151 9.17 -3.82 10.81
N VAL A 152 8.43 -3.33 9.82
CA VAL A 152 7.54 -4.16 9.01
C VAL A 152 7.85 -4.04 7.53
N THR A 153 7.53 -5.10 6.80
CA THR A 153 7.45 -5.08 5.35
C THR A 153 5.98 -5.08 4.96
N LEU A 154 5.57 -4.02 4.25
CA LEU A 154 4.24 -3.89 3.68
C LEU A 154 4.11 -4.79 2.44
N SER A 155 3.02 -5.54 2.37
CA SER A 155 2.77 -6.49 1.28
C SER A 155 2.18 -5.79 0.06
N THR A 156 1.18 -4.93 0.27
CA THR A 156 0.53 -4.17 -0.80
C THR A 156 0.12 -2.79 -0.30
N ILE A 157 0.27 -1.79 -1.16
CA ILE A 157 -0.20 -0.44 -0.86
C ILE A 157 -1.72 -0.41 -1.02
N THR A 158 -2.40 0.12 -0.02
CA THR A 158 -3.85 0.07 0.12
C THR A 158 -4.38 1.41 0.63
N ASP A 159 -5.65 1.68 0.39
CA ASP A 159 -6.35 2.80 1.01
C ASP A 159 -7.01 2.34 2.32
N GLN A 160 -6.55 2.89 3.45
CA GLN A 160 -7.11 2.64 4.78
C GLN A 160 -8.10 3.74 5.21
N GLY A 161 -8.72 4.42 4.24
CA GLY A 161 -9.69 5.50 4.45
C GLY A 161 -9.09 6.90 4.51
N ARG A 162 -7.79 7.04 4.20
CA ARG A 162 -7.06 8.33 4.16
C ARG A 162 -6.54 8.69 2.76
N GLY A 163 -6.84 7.87 1.76
CA GLY A 163 -6.26 7.94 0.43
C GLY A 163 -5.26 6.80 0.21
N PHE A 164 -5.09 6.41 -1.04
CA PHE A 164 -4.19 5.32 -1.43
C PHE A 164 -2.75 5.58 -0.95
N GLY A 165 -2.20 4.63 -0.19
CA GLY A 165 -0.84 4.72 0.35
C GLY A 165 -0.66 5.73 1.48
N VAL A 166 -1.74 6.29 2.02
CA VAL A 166 -1.70 7.16 3.21
C VAL A 166 -2.11 6.34 4.43
N TYR A 167 -1.22 6.29 5.42
CA TYR A 167 -1.37 5.48 6.63
C TYR A 167 -1.24 6.35 7.88
N SER A 168 -1.74 5.83 9.00
CA SER A 168 -1.67 6.49 10.30
C SER A 168 -1.40 5.45 11.38
N ASN A 169 -0.40 5.71 12.21
CA ASN A 169 -0.04 4.84 13.33
C ASN A 169 -0.17 5.60 14.65
N GLN A 170 -0.82 4.97 15.62
CA GLN A 170 -0.99 5.52 16.95
C GLN A 170 -0.77 4.42 17.98
N SER A 171 0.13 4.66 18.92
CA SER A 171 0.33 3.80 20.08
C SER A 171 -0.56 4.29 21.22
N ALA A 172 -0.88 3.41 22.17
CA ALA A 172 -1.50 3.80 23.43
C ALA A 172 -0.69 3.20 24.59
N VAL A 173 -0.23 4.05 25.49
CA VAL A 173 0.47 3.63 26.70
C VAL A 173 -0.47 3.74 27.89
N THR A 174 -0.46 2.71 28.74
CA THR A 174 -1.15 2.76 30.03
C THR A 174 -0.23 2.30 31.13
N SER A 175 -0.37 2.89 32.31
CA SER A 175 0.35 2.48 33.51
C SER A 175 -0.52 2.56 34.74
N THR A 176 -0.07 1.89 35.79
CA THR A 176 -0.64 1.97 37.14
C THR A 176 0.41 2.51 38.11
N GLY A 177 0.07 3.60 38.79
CA GLY A 177 0.87 4.17 39.87
C GLY A 177 0.46 3.64 41.26
N PRO A 178 1.14 4.12 42.31
CA PRO A 178 0.75 3.86 43.70
C PRO A 178 -0.71 4.24 43.95
N GLY A 179 -1.43 3.42 44.74
CA GLY A 179 -2.86 3.62 44.97
C GLY A 179 -3.77 3.17 43.81
N SER A 180 -3.25 2.42 42.83
CA SER A 180 -3.99 1.93 41.65
C SER A 180 -4.53 3.04 40.73
N VAL A 181 -3.89 4.21 40.74
CA VAL A 181 -4.22 5.30 39.82
C VAL A 181 -3.68 4.94 38.44
N THR A 182 -4.55 4.96 37.43
CA THR A 182 -4.17 4.68 36.04
C THR A 182 -3.80 5.97 35.32
N SER A 183 -2.71 5.94 34.55
CA SER A 183 -2.40 6.93 33.52
C SER A 183 -2.55 6.26 32.16
N ILE A 184 -3.19 6.97 31.23
CA ILE A 184 -3.46 6.53 29.86
C ILE A 184 -3.10 7.70 28.97
N ASP A 185 -2.45 7.39 27.87
CA ASP A 185 -1.98 8.38 26.91
C ASP A 185 -1.96 7.76 25.51
N ARG A 186 -2.27 8.55 24.48
CA ARG A 186 -2.07 8.14 23.09
C ARG A 186 -0.85 8.87 22.56
N SER A 187 -0.13 8.20 21.67
CA SER A 187 1.10 8.78 21.16
C SER A 187 0.85 10.06 20.37
N ASP A 188 1.72 11.05 20.57
CA ASP A 188 1.88 12.19 19.68
C ASP A 188 2.71 11.85 18.42
N SER A 189 2.59 12.69 17.39
CA SER A 189 3.37 12.59 16.17
C SER A 189 4.72 13.27 16.33
N GLY A 190 5.76 12.49 16.52
CA GLY A 190 7.11 12.99 16.73
C GLY A 190 7.89 12.09 17.68
N SER A 191 8.99 12.61 18.19
CA SER A 191 9.82 11.90 19.17
C SER A 191 9.60 12.34 20.61
N ASP A 192 8.81 13.39 20.83
CA ASP A 192 8.59 14.01 22.13
C ASP A 192 7.13 13.81 22.55
N PRO A 193 6.86 13.04 23.62
CA PRO A 193 5.50 12.85 24.13
C PRO A 193 4.86 14.08 24.79
N ASP A 194 5.63 15.11 25.14
CA ASP A 194 5.12 16.37 25.73
C ASP A 194 5.81 17.56 25.05
N PRO A 195 5.50 17.85 23.77
CA PRO A 195 6.18 18.90 23.00
C PRO A 195 6.13 20.29 23.64
N ASN A 196 5.12 20.59 24.46
CA ASN A 196 5.00 21.86 25.13
C ASN A 196 5.68 21.91 26.52
N GLY A 197 6.06 20.75 27.05
CA GLY A 197 6.89 20.59 28.25
C GLY A 197 6.17 20.93 29.55
N ASN A 198 4.84 20.79 29.61
CA ASN A 198 4.07 21.13 30.81
C ASN A 198 3.84 19.94 31.77
N GLY A 199 4.28 18.74 31.38
CA GLY A 199 4.18 17.49 32.13
C GLY A 199 2.83 16.79 31.99
N VAL A 200 2.02 17.12 30.98
CA VAL A 200 0.68 16.58 30.75
C VAL A 200 0.56 16.09 29.29
N PRO A 201 1.16 14.92 28.96
CA PRO A 201 1.19 14.42 27.58
C PRO A 201 -0.20 14.09 27.00
N SER A 202 -1.19 13.81 27.87
CA SER A 202 -2.51 13.33 27.46
C SER A 202 -3.50 14.45 27.11
N GLU A 203 -3.01 15.61 26.64
CA GLU A 203 -3.84 16.77 26.34
C GLU A 203 -4.09 16.99 24.86
N ALA A 204 -5.11 17.80 24.56
CA ALA A 204 -5.49 18.05 23.18
C ALA A 204 -4.37 18.77 22.43
N GLY A 205 -3.92 18.16 21.33
CA GLY A 205 -2.78 18.62 20.53
C GLY A 205 -1.47 17.87 20.83
N GLU A 206 -1.49 16.88 21.72
CA GLU A 206 -0.37 15.98 22.03
C GLU A 206 -0.77 14.49 21.93
N ASP A 207 -1.96 14.21 21.38
CA ASP A 207 -2.47 12.87 21.07
C ASP A 207 -2.59 12.66 19.55
N ASP A 208 -1.73 13.29 18.74
CA ASP A 208 -1.85 13.27 17.27
C ASP A 208 -1.23 12.00 16.68
N ALA A 209 -2.03 11.24 15.93
CA ALA A 209 -1.53 10.03 15.28
C ALA A 209 -0.49 10.38 14.19
N THR A 210 0.59 9.60 14.11
CA THR A 210 1.65 9.80 13.12
C THR A 210 1.17 9.39 11.73
N GLU A 211 0.90 10.35 10.87
CA GLU A 211 0.58 10.13 9.46
C GLU A 211 1.84 10.02 8.60
N PHE A 212 1.81 9.10 7.63
CA PHE A 212 2.90 8.91 6.67
C PHE A 212 2.37 8.34 5.36
N SER A 213 3.14 8.54 4.28
CA SER A 213 2.81 8.03 2.94
C SER A 213 3.81 6.99 2.48
N VAL A 214 3.33 5.91 1.87
CA VAL A 214 4.14 4.94 1.13
C VAL A 214 3.86 5.14 -0.35
N ALA A 215 4.91 5.51 -1.08
CA ALA A 215 4.81 5.67 -2.53
C ALA A 215 4.82 4.28 -3.19
N ASP A 216 3.91 4.08 -4.13
CA ASP A 216 4.04 2.97 -5.07
C ASP A 216 5.15 3.30 -6.06
N ILE A 217 6.12 2.41 -6.14
CA ILE A 217 7.28 2.51 -7.02
C ILE A 217 7.33 1.34 -8.00
N THR A 218 6.32 0.47 -7.96
CA THR A 218 6.26 -0.71 -8.82
C THR A 218 5.75 -0.26 -10.17
N ALA A 219 6.52 -0.51 -11.22
CA ALA A 219 6.10 -0.19 -12.56
C ALA A 219 5.05 -1.21 -13.06
N PRO A 220 4.01 -0.77 -13.77
CA PRO A 220 3.10 -1.70 -14.43
C PRO A 220 3.84 -2.49 -15.52
N THR A 221 3.57 -3.78 -15.62
CA THR A 221 4.04 -4.67 -16.70
C THR A 221 2.90 -5.03 -17.64
N VAL A 222 3.21 -5.63 -18.78
CA VAL A 222 2.23 -5.92 -19.83
C VAL A 222 2.42 -7.31 -20.44
N ASP A 223 1.31 -7.92 -20.82
CA ASP A 223 1.21 -9.16 -21.60
C ASP A 223 0.37 -8.89 -22.87
N ILE A 224 0.85 -9.37 -24.02
CA ILE A 224 0.28 -9.07 -25.35
C ILE A 224 -0.15 -10.37 -26.01
N GLU A 225 -1.38 -10.38 -26.54
CA GLU A 225 -2.02 -11.56 -27.12
C GLU A 225 -2.68 -11.20 -28.45
N ILE A 226 -2.18 -11.75 -29.55
CA ILE A 226 -2.73 -11.55 -30.90
C ILE A 226 -3.90 -12.52 -31.11
N ASN A 227 -5.09 -12.01 -31.47
CA ASN A 227 -6.32 -12.80 -31.66
C ASN A 227 -6.59 -13.87 -30.57
N GLY A 228 -6.45 -13.52 -29.29
CA GLY A 228 -6.69 -14.48 -28.21
C GLY A 228 -5.73 -15.68 -28.20
N GLY A 229 -4.53 -15.50 -28.75
CA GLY A 229 -3.45 -16.49 -28.67
C GLY A 229 -3.52 -17.60 -29.73
N ASP A 230 -4.47 -17.51 -30.67
CA ASP A 230 -4.58 -18.45 -31.77
C ASP A 230 -3.28 -18.53 -32.58
N ALA A 231 -2.94 -19.70 -33.12
CA ALA A 231 -1.75 -19.87 -33.95
C ALA A 231 -1.93 -19.25 -35.35
N GLN A 232 -3.15 -19.23 -35.89
CA GLN A 232 -3.45 -18.72 -37.23
C GLN A 232 -3.03 -17.25 -37.40
N ARG A 233 -2.56 -16.89 -38.60
CA ARG A 233 -2.21 -15.50 -38.96
C ARG A 233 -2.83 -15.07 -40.29
N SER A 234 -3.91 -15.74 -40.70
CA SER A 234 -4.69 -15.40 -41.88
C SER A 234 -5.41 -14.06 -41.71
N MET A 235 -5.98 -13.83 -40.53
CA MET A 235 -6.60 -12.55 -40.16
C MET A 235 -6.08 -12.12 -38.79
N VAL A 236 -5.76 -10.84 -38.62
CA VAL A 236 -5.42 -10.20 -37.33
C VAL A 236 -6.40 -9.05 -37.12
N SER A 237 -7.49 -9.35 -36.42
CA SER A 237 -8.62 -8.43 -36.20
C SER A 237 -8.61 -7.80 -34.82
N GLU A 238 -7.94 -8.45 -33.86
CA GLU A 238 -7.83 -7.99 -32.48
C GLU A 238 -6.43 -8.24 -31.92
N ILE A 239 -5.95 -7.31 -31.11
CA ILE A 239 -4.84 -7.53 -30.18
C ILE A 239 -5.33 -7.20 -28.77
N THR A 240 -5.18 -8.16 -27.84
CA THR A 240 -5.44 -7.94 -26.43
C THR A 240 -4.16 -7.59 -25.70
N VAL A 241 -4.19 -6.52 -24.90
CA VAL A 241 -3.09 -6.04 -24.07
C VAL A 241 -3.55 -6.04 -22.61
N ARG A 242 -2.89 -6.83 -21.76
CA ARG A 242 -3.24 -7.00 -20.34
C ARG A 242 -2.16 -6.36 -19.48
N PHE A 243 -2.53 -5.45 -18.61
CA PHE A 243 -1.61 -4.81 -17.68
C PHE A 243 -1.63 -5.51 -16.31
N SER A 244 -0.53 -5.43 -15.56
CA SER A 244 -0.44 -6.00 -14.21
C SER A 244 -1.38 -5.36 -13.20
N GLU A 245 -1.86 -4.15 -13.50
CA GLU A 245 -2.66 -3.30 -12.62
C GLU A 245 -3.54 -2.30 -13.40
N VAL A 246 -4.15 -1.34 -12.69
CA VAL A 246 -4.92 -0.26 -13.31
C VAL A 246 -3.97 0.80 -13.88
N VAL A 247 -4.10 1.09 -15.16
CA VAL A 247 -3.29 2.07 -15.88
C VAL A 247 -4.19 2.98 -16.73
N SER A 248 -3.72 4.19 -17.00
CA SER A 248 -4.29 5.09 -17.98
C SER A 248 -3.67 4.83 -19.34
N VAL A 249 -4.52 4.55 -20.35
CA VAL A 249 -4.10 4.33 -21.74
C VAL A 249 -5.10 4.95 -22.72
N ASP A 250 -4.62 5.35 -23.88
CA ASP A 250 -5.44 5.82 -25.00
C ASP A 250 -4.88 5.34 -26.36
N ALA A 251 -5.44 5.83 -27.47
CA ALA A 251 -4.99 5.46 -28.81
C ALA A 251 -3.52 5.79 -29.10
N ASN A 252 -2.94 6.79 -28.43
CA ASN A 252 -1.54 7.17 -28.57
C ASN A 252 -0.60 6.33 -27.70
N SER A 253 -1.14 5.50 -26.79
CA SER A 253 -0.35 4.52 -26.04
C SER A 253 0.11 3.34 -26.91
N PHE A 254 -0.43 3.21 -28.12
CA PHE A 254 -0.18 2.08 -29.01
C PHE A 254 0.21 2.53 -30.42
N SER A 255 1.16 1.83 -31.03
CA SER A 255 1.51 2.00 -32.43
C SER A 255 1.72 0.64 -33.08
N VAL A 256 1.07 0.40 -34.22
CA VAL A 256 1.27 -0.82 -35.01
C VAL A 256 1.94 -0.43 -36.33
N GLN A 257 3.17 -0.87 -36.56
CA GLN A 257 3.91 -0.57 -37.78
C GLN A 257 4.00 -1.82 -38.65
N ASN A 258 3.53 -1.74 -39.90
CA ASN A 258 3.84 -2.74 -40.91
C ASN A 258 5.29 -2.51 -41.38
N THR A 259 6.19 -3.40 -41.01
CA THR A 259 7.63 -3.29 -41.30
C THR A 259 7.96 -3.66 -42.75
N THR A 260 7.06 -4.36 -43.44
CA THR A 260 7.19 -4.67 -44.88
C THR A 260 6.99 -3.44 -45.77
N THR A 261 6.02 -2.59 -45.42
CA THR A 261 5.62 -1.41 -46.22
C THR A 261 6.02 -0.09 -45.57
N ASN A 262 6.48 -0.13 -44.31
CA ASN A 262 6.78 1.03 -43.48
C ASN A 262 5.56 1.96 -43.28
N THR A 263 4.37 1.37 -43.16
CA THR A 263 3.11 2.07 -42.86
C THR A 263 2.75 1.90 -41.38
N SER A 264 2.15 2.93 -40.79
CA SER A 264 1.72 2.91 -39.38
C SER A 264 0.21 2.95 -39.28
N PHE A 265 -0.32 2.14 -38.37
CA PHE A 265 -1.73 2.02 -38.05
C PHE A 265 -1.96 2.47 -36.61
N VAL A 266 -2.94 3.35 -36.42
CA VAL A 266 -3.42 3.74 -35.09
C VAL A 266 -4.64 2.90 -34.78
N PRO A 267 -4.58 2.00 -33.78
CA PRO A 267 -5.71 1.15 -33.45
C PRO A 267 -6.83 1.95 -32.79
N THR A 268 -8.06 1.44 -32.91
CA THR A 268 -9.15 1.81 -32.01
C THR A 268 -8.98 1.07 -30.70
N VAL A 269 -9.02 1.81 -29.59
CA VAL A 269 -8.72 1.31 -28.25
C VAL A 269 -10.01 1.19 -27.43
N ALA A 270 -10.28 -0.01 -26.91
CA ALA A 270 -11.34 -0.24 -25.94
C ALA A 270 -10.75 -0.87 -24.68
N SER A 271 -10.84 -0.17 -23.54
CA SER A 271 -10.28 -0.63 -22.27
C SER A 271 -11.38 -0.89 -21.23
N GLN A 272 -11.17 -1.92 -20.41
CA GLN A 272 -12.03 -2.27 -19.29
C GLN A 272 -11.19 -2.70 -18.09
N ILE A 273 -11.76 -2.55 -16.90
CA ILE A 273 -11.16 -3.07 -15.67
C ILE A 273 -11.71 -4.46 -15.39
N VAL A 274 -10.84 -5.47 -15.42
CA VAL A 274 -11.15 -6.87 -15.10
C VAL A 274 -10.28 -7.27 -13.91
N ASP A 275 -10.91 -7.69 -12.81
CA ASP A 275 -10.22 -8.09 -11.57
C ASP A 275 -9.18 -7.07 -11.05
N GLY A 276 -9.51 -5.77 -11.15
CA GLY A 276 -8.63 -4.68 -10.71
C GLY A 276 -7.44 -4.40 -11.64
N LYS A 277 -7.49 -4.87 -12.89
CA LYS A 277 -6.45 -4.66 -13.90
C LYS A 277 -7.01 -4.10 -15.18
N THR A 278 -6.21 -3.33 -15.90
CA THR A 278 -6.60 -2.81 -17.22
C THR A 278 -6.41 -3.90 -18.28
N VAL A 279 -7.49 -4.22 -18.99
CA VAL A 279 -7.45 -5.07 -20.18
C VAL A 279 -7.91 -4.21 -21.35
N THR A 280 -7.06 -4.13 -22.37
CA THR A 280 -7.26 -3.29 -23.55
C THR A 280 -7.35 -4.15 -24.80
N THR A 281 -8.42 -3.97 -25.56
CA THR A 281 -8.62 -4.56 -26.88
C THR A 281 -8.31 -3.49 -27.94
N LEU A 282 -7.39 -3.82 -28.84
CA LEU A 282 -7.03 -3.04 -30.02
C LEU A 282 -7.73 -3.62 -31.24
N THR A 283 -8.49 -2.80 -31.96
CA THR A 283 -9.15 -3.17 -33.22
C THR A 283 -8.77 -2.21 -34.33
N PHE A 284 -8.95 -2.64 -35.58
CA PHE A 284 -8.47 -1.89 -36.74
C PHE A 284 -9.62 -1.39 -37.59
N SER A 285 -9.50 -0.14 -38.07
CA SER A 285 -10.42 0.43 -39.06
C SER A 285 -9.66 1.39 -39.97
N GLY A 286 -10.20 1.63 -41.17
CA GLY A 286 -9.58 2.52 -42.16
C GLY A 286 -9.57 1.92 -43.56
N PRO A 287 -9.09 2.69 -44.56
CA PRO A 287 -9.16 2.30 -45.97
C PRO A 287 -8.25 1.11 -46.34
N GLU A 288 -7.21 0.84 -45.55
CA GLU A 288 -6.27 -0.27 -45.77
C GLU A 288 -6.62 -1.52 -44.94
N ILE A 289 -7.66 -1.45 -44.11
CA ILE A 289 -8.14 -2.55 -43.29
C ILE A 289 -9.12 -3.40 -44.09
N ILE A 290 -8.90 -4.72 -44.09
CA ILE A 290 -9.60 -5.69 -44.94
C ILE A 290 -10.34 -6.65 -44.02
N GLY A 291 -11.67 -6.73 -44.11
CA GLY A 291 -12.48 -7.62 -43.24
C GLY A 291 -12.26 -7.37 -41.73
N GLY A 292 -11.96 -6.11 -41.35
CA GLY A 292 -11.60 -5.77 -39.96
C GLY A 292 -10.19 -6.19 -39.53
N SER A 293 -9.37 -6.72 -40.45
CA SER A 293 -7.99 -7.14 -40.23
C SER A 293 -6.97 -6.20 -40.86
N LEU A 294 -5.77 -6.16 -40.28
CA LEU A 294 -4.58 -5.61 -40.93
C LEU A 294 -4.31 -6.29 -42.29
N PRO A 295 -3.73 -5.58 -43.28
CA PRO A 295 -3.34 -6.16 -44.56
C PRO A 295 -2.15 -7.13 -44.42
N ASP A 296 -1.77 -7.83 -45.50
CA ASP A 296 -0.64 -8.76 -45.43
C ASP A 296 0.70 -8.04 -45.14
N GLY A 297 1.48 -8.57 -44.21
CA GLY A 297 2.82 -8.06 -43.91
C GLY A 297 3.35 -8.52 -42.55
N ASN A 298 4.59 -8.14 -42.26
CA ASN A 298 5.18 -8.23 -40.92
C ASN A 298 4.86 -6.94 -40.15
N TYR A 299 4.67 -7.09 -38.85
CA TYR A 299 4.22 -6.03 -37.96
C TYR A 299 5.02 -6.00 -36.67
N THR A 300 5.21 -4.80 -36.14
CA THR A 300 5.64 -4.57 -34.76
C THR A 300 4.57 -3.74 -34.06
N LEU A 301 3.98 -4.28 -33.00
CA LEU A 301 3.22 -3.50 -32.02
C LEU A 301 4.20 -2.88 -31.02
N ASN A 302 4.01 -1.61 -30.71
CA ASN A 302 4.68 -0.91 -29.62
C ASN A 302 3.63 -0.43 -28.61
N VAL A 303 3.79 -0.83 -27.35
CA VAL A 303 3.08 -0.26 -26.20
C VAL A 303 4.01 0.77 -25.55
N ILE A 304 3.68 2.04 -25.74
CA ILE A 304 4.60 3.15 -25.46
C ILE A 304 4.64 3.42 -23.97
N ASP A 305 5.80 3.19 -23.37
CA ASP A 305 6.04 3.30 -21.93
C ASP A 305 5.57 4.61 -21.30
N THR A 306 5.98 5.73 -21.86
CA THR A 306 5.66 7.08 -21.36
C THR A 306 4.20 7.47 -21.52
N GLN A 307 3.41 6.69 -22.26
CA GLN A 307 1.98 6.89 -22.49
C GLN A 307 1.12 5.88 -21.73
N VAL A 308 1.74 5.05 -20.88
CA VAL A 308 1.05 4.12 -19.99
C VAL A 308 1.50 4.44 -18.57
N THR A 309 0.58 4.95 -17.75
CA THR A 309 0.87 5.30 -16.35
C THR A 309 -0.12 4.65 -15.41
N ASP A 310 0.35 4.10 -14.29
CA ASP A 310 -0.52 3.67 -13.20
C ASP A 310 -1.17 4.86 -12.47
N THR A 311 -1.93 4.58 -11.41
CA THR A 311 -2.56 5.62 -10.56
C THR A 311 -1.58 6.42 -9.72
N SER A 312 -0.38 5.91 -9.51
CA SER A 312 0.70 6.48 -8.71
C SER A 312 1.69 7.30 -9.56
N GLY A 313 1.56 7.24 -10.89
CA GLY A 313 2.39 7.92 -11.87
C GLY A 313 3.59 7.12 -12.36
N ASN A 314 3.73 5.83 -12.01
CA ASN A 314 4.78 4.98 -12.57
C ASN A 314 4.48 4.66 -14.04
N ILE A 315 5.51 4.76 -14.88
CA ILE A 315 5.42 4.42 -16.31
C ILE A 315 5.66 2.91 -16.52
N LEU A 316 5.33 2.40 -17.70
CA LEU A 316 5.47 0.97 -18.03
C LEU A 316 6.90 0.43 -17.87
N ASP A 317 6.99 -0.76 -17.30
CA ASP A 317 8.09 -1.71 -17.45
C ASP A 317 7.71 -2.69 -18.57
N GLY A 318 8.02 -2.31 -19.80
CA GLY A 318 7.59 -3.03 -20.99
C GLY A 318 8.46 -4.23 -21.35
N ASP A 319 9.68 -4.34 -20.81
CA ASP A 319 10.55 -5.51 -20.96
C ASP A 319 10.53 -6.46 -19.76
N GLY A 320 9.84 -6.07 -18.67
CA GLY A 320 9.59 -6.90 -17.50
C GLY A 320 10.83 -7.11 -16.63
N ASP A 321 11.79 -6.19 -16.67
CA ASP A 321 13.06 -6.30 -15.93
C ASP A 321 12.97 -5.80 -14.47
N GLY A 322 11.79 -5.30 -14.08
CA GLY A 322 11.51 -4.67 -12.79
C GLY A 322 11.79 -3.17 -12.76
N ARG A 323 12.07 -2.53 -13.91
CA ARG A 323 12.32 -1.09 -14.02
C ARG A 323 11.48 -0.48 -15.13
N ALA A 324 10.87 0.65 -14.79
CA ALA A 324 10.14 1.47 -15.74
C ALA A 324 11.04 2.08 -16.83
N GLY A 325 10.47 2.37 -17.99
CA GLY A 325 11.10 3.23 -19.02
C GLY A 325 11.55 2.51 -20.29
N VAL A 326 10.99 1.32 -20.56
CA VAL A 326 11.16 0.61 -21.82
C VAL A 326 9.77 0.28 -22.36
N SER A 327 9.52 0.63 -23.63
CA SER A 327 8.27 0.28 -24.31
C SER A 327 8.21 -1.22 -24.59
N ALA A 328 7.04 -1.83 -24.41
CA ALA A 328 6.87 -3.24 -24.77
C ALA A 328 6.69 -3.36 -26.28
N THR A 329 7.27 -4.41 -26.87
CA THR A 329 7.16 -4.67 -28.30
C THR A 329 6.75 -6.10 -28.58
N ASP A 330 5.86 -6.31 -29.55
CA ASP A 330 5.51 -7.64 -30.05
C ASP A 330 5.61 -7.66 -31.58
N ASP A 331 6.38 -8.61 -32.10
CA ASP A 331 6.54 -8.83 -33.54
C ASP A 331 5.62 -9.96 -34.00
N PHE A 332 4.72 -9.64 -34.91
CA PHE A 332 3.77 -10.59 -35.50
C PHE A 332 3.67 -10.39 -37.01
N PHE A 333 2.81 -11.17 -37.65
CA PHE A 333 2.55 -11.02 -39.08
C PHE A 333 1.08 -11.28 -39.39
N ARG A 334 0.65 -10.89 -40.58
CA ARG A 334 -0.62 -11.30 -41.17
C ARG A 334 -0.35 -11.76 -42.59
N LEU A 335 -0.83 -12.94 -42.95
CA LEU A 335 -0.79 -13.48 -44.30
C LEU A 335 -2.10 -14.20 -44.59
N PHE A 336 -3.02 -13.57 -45.31
CA PHE A 336 -4.32 -14.19 -45.58
C PHE A 336 -4.15 -15.55 -46.27
N GLY A 337 -4.81 -16.55 -45.71
CA GLY A 337 -4.70 -17.95 -46.08
C GLY A 337 -3.84 -18.76 -45.12
N ASP A 338 -2.89 -18.17 -44.39
CA ASP A 338 -2.04 -18.88 -43.42
C ASP A 338 -2.84 -19.20 -42.14
N ALA A 339 -3.51 -20.35 -42.18
CA ALA A 339 -4.47 -20.77 -41.17
C ALA A 339 -3.81 -21.54 -40.01
N ASP A 340 -2.54 -21.93 -40.13
CA ASP A 340 -1.80 -22.58 -39.04
C ASP A 340 -0.60 -21.79 -38.51
N GLY A 341 -0.31 -20.63 -39.10
CA GLY A 341 0.61 -19.61 -38.60
C GLY A 341 2.08 -19.86 -38.93
N ASP A 342 2.39 -20.67 -39.93
CA ASP A 342 3.77 -21.08 -40.24
C ASP A 342 4.51 -20.16 -41.24
N ARG A 343 3.88 -19.03 -41.60
CA ARG A 343 4.36 -17.98 -42.52
C ARG A 343 4.31 -18.37 -43.99
N ASP A 344 3.61 -19.43 -44.36
CA ASP A 344 3.29 -19.70 -45.76
C ASP A 344 1.80 -20.03 -45.97
N VAL A 345 1.40 -20.12 -47.24
CA VAL A 345 0.05 -20.54 -47.60
C VAL A 345 0.18 -21.74 -48.52
N ASP A 346 -0.05 -22.93 -47.99
CA ASP A 346 0.22 -24.16 -48.71
C ASP A 346 -0.98 -25.12 -48.77
N ARG A 347 -0.71 -26.40 -49.07
CA ARG A 347 -1.74 -27.42 -49.19
C ARG A 347 -2.47 -27.66 -47.86
N ARG A 348 -1.81 -27.46 -46.72
CA ARG A 348 -2.38 -27.60 -45.39
C ARG A 348 -3.39 -26.50 -45.11
N ASP A 349 -3.07 -25.26 -45.42
CA ASP A 349 -3.99 -24.13 -45.36
C ASP A 349 -5.21 -24.31 -46.25
N TYR A 350 -4.97 -24.81 -47.47
CA TYR A 350 -6.07 -25.08 -48.39
C TYR A 350 -7.02 -26.13 -47.84
N TRP A 351 -6.53 -27.08 -47.04
CA TRP A 351 -7.40 -28.04 -46.37
C TRP A 351 -8.29 -27.36 -45.31
N PHE A 352 -7.76 -26.41 -44.53
CA PHE A 352 -8.57 -25.61 -43.60
C PHE A 352 -9.65 -24.79 -44.34
N LEU A 353 -9.31 -24.19 -45.48
CA LEU A 353 -10.27 -23.48 -46.31
C LEU A 353 -11.40 -24.39 -46.80
N LEU A 354 -11.07 -25.58 -47.32
CA LEU A 354 -12.07 -26.55 -47.75
C LEU A 354 -13.00 -27.01 -46.62
N GLN A 355 -12.53 -26.97 -45.37
CA GLN A 355 -13.38 -27.28 -44.23
C GLN A 355 -14.43 -26.21 -43.98
N THR A 356 -14.12 -24.94 -44.19
CA THR A 356 -15.05 -23.84 -43.89
C THR A 356 -15.77 -23.26 -45.11
N TYR A 357 -15.39 -23.65 -46.32
CA TYR A 357 -15.98 -23.13 -47.55
C TYR A 357 -17.50 -23.34 -47.60
N ALA A 358 -18.24 -22.31 -48.04
CA ALA A 358 -19.69 -22.20 -48.05
C ALA A 358 -20.35 -22.33 -46.67
N ARG A 359 -19.64 -21.97 -45.60
CA ARG A 359 -20.18 -21.79 -44.24
C ARG A 359 -20.15 -20.32 -43.86
N GLY A 360 -21.11 -19.90 -43.05
CA GLY A 360 -21.13 -18.56 -42.48
C GLY A 360 -21.35 -18.53 -40.98
N ILE A 361 -21.48 -17.32 -40.44
CA ILE A 361 -21.73 -17.09 -39.02
C ILE A 361 -22.95 -17.91 -38.55
N GLY A 362 -22.72 -18.75 -37.54
CA GLY A 362 -23.74 -19.64 -36.96
C GLY A 362 -23.67 -21.09 -37.47
N ASP A 363 -22.97 -21.36 -38.56
CA ASP A 363 -22.73 -22.72 -39.03
C ASP A 363 -21.64 -23.42 -38.20
N THR A 364 -21.83 -24.72 -37.94
CA THR A 364 -20.82 -25.52 -37.25
C THR A 364 -19.55 -25.62 -38.12
N GLY A 365 -18.43 -25.19 -37.55
CA GLY A 365 -17.13 -25.22 -38.21
C GLY A 365 -16.93 -24.12 -39.25
N PHE A 366 -17.69 -23.03 -39.19
CA PHE A 366 -17.28 -21.75 -39.75
C PHE A 366 -15.98 -21.28 -39.08
N ASN A 367 -15.03 -20.80 -39.88
CA ASN A 367 -13.77 -20.24 -39.43
C ASN A 367 -13.61 -18.83 -39.99
N SER A 368 -13.83 -17.82 -39.14
CA SER A 368 -13.71 -16.40 -39.50
C SER A 368 -12.28 -15.98 -39.88
N ALA A 369 -11.26 -16.77 -39.57
CA ALA A 369 -9.90 -16.49 -40.03
C ALA A 369 -9.74 -16.63 -41.56
N LEU A 370 -10.69 -17.28 -42.23
CA LEU A 370 -10.68 -17.50 -43.69
C LEU A 370 -11.84 -16.77 -44.39
N ASP A 371 -12.51 -15.88 -43.68
CA ASP A 371 -13.44 -14.86 -44.20
C ASP A 371 -12.62 -13.56 -44.39
N PHE A 372 -12.14 -13.34 -45.60
CA PHE A 372 -11.23 -12.28 -45.99
C PHE A 372 -11.86 -10.90 -45.90
N ASP A 373 -13.07 -10.76 -46.44
CA ASP A 373 -13.75 -9.47 -46.56
C ASP A 373 -14.66 -9.17 -45.37
N GLY A 374 -14.84 -10.14 -44.47
CA GLY A 374 -15.53 -10.00 -43.20
C GLY A 374 -17.04 -9.89 -43.37
N ASP A 375 -17.59 -10.43 -44.46
CA ASP A 375 -19.02 -10.36 -44.75
C ASP A 375 -19.84 -11.41 -43.98
N GLY A 376 -19.15 -12.33 -43.28
CA GLY A 376 -19.73 -13.35 -42.42
C GLY A 376 -19.96 -14.68 -43.13
N GLU A 377 -19.47 -14.87 -44.35
CA GLU A 377 -19.42 -16.16 -45.04
C GLU A 377 -18.03 -16.45 -45.62
N VAL A 378 -17.72 -17.72 -45.87
CA VAL A 378 -16.53 -18.10 -46.64
C VAL A 378 -16.96 -18.56 -48.01
N ASP A 379 -16.80 -17.73 -49.03
CA ASP A 379 -17.32 -17.94 -50.37
C ASP A 379 -16.24 -17.82 -51.47
N ILE A 380 -16.67 -17.52 -52.69
CA ILE A 380 -15.78 -17.40 -53.83
C ILE A 380 -14.83 -16.20 -53.73
N HIS A 381 -15.20 -15.12 -53.02
CA HIS A 381 -14.36 -13.94 -52.83
C HIS A 381 -13.17 -14.27 -51.94
N ASP A 382 -13.39 -14.99 -50.85
CA ASP A 382 -12.31 -15.46 -49.96
C ASP A 382 -11.39 -16.45 -50.67
N PHE A 383 -11.97 -17.37 -51.44
CA PHE A 383 -11.20 -18.32 -52.21
C PHE A 383 -10.31 -17.62 -53.26
N GLN A 384 -10.78 -16.55 -53.89
CA GLN A 384 -9.96 -15.76 -54.81
C GLN A 384 -8.79 -15.06 -54.10
N SER A 385 -9.03 -14.52 -52.91
CA SER A 385 -7.97 -13.93 -52.08
C SER A 385 -6.96 -14.98 -51.62
N PHE A 386 -7.44 -16.15 -51.19
CA PHE A 386 -6.60 -17.29 -50.82
C PHE A 386 -5.72 -17.74 -51.99
N GLN A 387 -6.31 -17.91 -53.18
CA GLN A 387 -5.57 -18.31 -54.39
C GLN A 387 -4.46 -17.32 -54.76
N SER A 388 -4.67 -16.03 -54.49
CA SER A 388 -3.66 -14.99 -54.74
C SER A 388 -2.42 -15.14 -53.84
N ASN A 389 -2.61 -15.72 -52.65
CA ASN A 389 -1.53 -16.01 -51.72
C ASN A 389 -1.04 -17.47 -51.77
N TYR A 390 -1.68 -18.37 -52.51
CA TYR A 390 -1.27 -19.78 -52.53
C TYR A 390 0.18 -19.97 -53.00
N ARG A 391 0.98 -20.67 -52.19
CA ARG A 391 2.43 -20.86 -52.25
C ARG A 391 3.27 -19.62 -51.96
N ARG A 392 2.67 -18.56 -51.43
CA ARG A 392 3.41 -17.40 -50.93
C ARG A 392 4.04 -17.76 -49.59
N ILE A 393 5.26 -17.27 -49.38
CA ILE A 393 5.98 -17.32 -48.11
C ILE A 393 6.19 -15.87 -47.67
N LEU A 394 5.87 -15.55 -46.42
CA LEU A 394 6.15 -14.25 -45.83
C LEU A 394 7.44 -14.31 -44.99
N HIS A 395 8.53 -13.87 -45.60
CA HIS A 395 9.82 -13.79 -44.93
C HIS A 395 9.78 -12.79 -43.76
N PRO A 396 10.45 -13.09 -42.63
CA PRO A 396 10.56 -12.18 -41.48
C PRO A 396 11.12 -10.80 -41.82
#